data_AF-A0A017RVI3-F1
#
_entry.id   AF-A0A017RVI3-F1
#
_cell.length_a   1.000
_cell.length_b   1.000
_cell.length_c   1.000
_cell.angle_alpha   90.00
_cell.angle_beta   90.00
_cell.angle_gamma   90.00
#
_symmetry.space_group_name_H-M   'P 1'
#
loop_
_entity.id
_entity.type
_entity.pdbx_description
1 polymer ?
#
loop_
_entity_poly.entity_id
_entity_poly.type
_entity_poly.pdbx_seq_one_letter_code
_entity_poly.pdbx_strand_id
1 'polypeptide(L)' 'MDDKEELIKELQWVKYRIQILEMIEERLIMMRQLAVEAFENDLSKAEREEIGRQIQKLQQEIMLLEMENTNEH' A
#
# COMPACT_ATOMS: atom_id res chain seq x y z
N MET A 1 -2.42 35.71 4.84
CA MET A 1 -1.98 34.39 5.31
C MET A 1 -0.48 34.53 5.51
N ASP A 2 0.05 34.13 6.66
CA ASP A 2 1.49 34.22 6.94
C ASP A 2 2.21 33.13 6.13
N ASP A 3 3.24 33.46 5.35
CA ASP A 3 4.02 32.51 4.53
C ASP A 3 4.48 31.29 5.36
N LYS A 4 4.71 31.51 6.67
CA LYS A 4 5.05 30.45 7.61
C LYS A 4 3.89 29.47 7.85
N GLU A 5 2.65 29.93 7.89
CA GLU A 5 1.47 29.08 8.05
C GLU A 5 1.26 28.19 6.82
N GLU A 6 1.49 28.71 5.63
CA GLU A 6 1.41 27.93 4.38
C GLU A 6 2.49 26.85 4.32
N LEU A 7 3.74 27.18 4.65
CA LEU A 7 4.84 26.22 4.73
C LEU A 7 4.58 25.11 5.75
N ILE A 8 3.95 25.41 6.90
CA ILE A 8 3.58 24.39 7.88
C ILE A 8 2.53 23.44 7.31
N LYS A 9 1.53 23.94 6.58
CA LYS A 9 0.52 23.10 5.93
C LYS A 9 1.13 22.17 4.89
N GLU A 10 2.00 22.71 4.03
CA GLU A 10 2.73 21.91 3.04
C GLU A 10 3.58 20.82 3.70
N LEU A 11 4.28 21.15 4.79
CA LEU A 11 5.08 20.16 5.52
C LEU A 11 4.22 19.04 6.13
N GLN A 12 3.06 19.38 6.70
CA GLN A 12 2.14 18.36 7.22
C GLN A 12 1.62 17.47 6.10
N TRP A 13 1.32 18.06 4.94
CA TRP A 13 0.90 17.30 3.76
C TRP A 13 1.99 16.33 3.27
N VAL A 14 3.23 16.79 3.16
CA VAL A 14 4.37 15.92 2.78
C VAL A 14 4.54 14.77 3.78
N LYS A 15 4.46 15.05 5.09
CA LYS A 15 4.55 14.01 6.12
C LYS A 15 3.44 12.98 6.00
N TYR A 16 2.22 13.43 5.73
CA TYR A 16 1.08 12.55 5.54
C TYR A 16 1.28 11.61 4.35
N ARG A 17 1.73 12.15 3.22
CA ARG A 17 2.03 11.34 2.02
C ARG A 17 3.13 10.30 2.25
N ILE A 18 4.15 10.65 3.03
CA ILE A 18 5.20 9.69 3.42
C ILE A 18 4.58 8.50 4.18
N GLN A 19 3.67 8.75 5.13
CA GLN A 19 2.99 7.68 5.88
C GLN A 19 2.16 6.78 4.97
N ILE A 20 1.46 7.34 3.98
CA ILE A 20 0.70 6.53 3.01
C ILE A 20 1.65 5.68 2.16
N LEU A 21 2.79 6.22 1.74
CA LEU A 21 3.78 5.47 0.96
C LEU A 21 4.39 4.31 1.77
N GLU A 22 4.66 4.52 3.06
CA GLU A 22 5.09 3.44 3.97
C GLU A 22 4.03 2.33 4.04
N MET A 23 2.75 2.68 4.16
CA MET A 23 1.65 1.70 4.16
C MET A 23 1.53 0.93 2.83
N ILE A 24 1.77 1.59 1.69
CA ILE A 24 1.79 0.93 0.37
C ILE A 24 2.97 -0.05 0.30
N GLU A 25 4.16 0.38 0.73
CA GLU A 25 5.36 -0.46 0.73
C GLU A 25 5.16 -1.74 1.56
N GLU A 26 4.60 -1.63 2.75
CA GLU A 26 4.27 -2.78 3.60
C GLU A 26 3.40 -3.82 2.86
N ARG A 27 2.37 -3.35 2.15
CA ARG A 27 1.45 -4.23 1.40
C ARG A 27 2.11 -4.87 0.19
N LEU A 28 2.97 -4.14 -0.51
CA LEU A 28 3.76 -4.69 -1.61
C LEU A 28 4.74 -5.78 -1.11
N ILE A 29 5.35 -5.58 0.06
CA ILE A 29 6.20 -6.60 0.69
C ILE A 29 5.39 -7.85 1.02
N MET A 30 4.18 -7.71 1.59
CA MET A 30 3.28 -8.84 1.86
C MET A 30 2.88 -9.58 0.57
N MET A 31 2.53 -8.85 -0.50
CA MET A 31 2.22 -9.44 -1.81
C MET A 31 3.40 -10.24 -2.35
N ARG A 32 4.63 -9.72 -2.22
CA ARG A 32 5.84 -10.43 -2.63
C ARG A 32 6.05 -11.71 -1.83
N GLN A 33 5.85 -11.67 -0.51
CA GLN A 33 5.98 -12.85 0.35
C GLN A 33 5.01 -13.95 -0.07
N LEU A 34 3.74 -13.60 -0.32
CA LEU A 34 2.72 -14.51 -0.82
C LEU A 34 3.09 -15.12 -2.19
N ALA A 35 3.64 -14.32 -3.10
CA ALA A 35 4.09 -14.80 -4.40
C ALA A 35 5.27 -15.77 -4.29
N VAL A 36 6.22 -15.50 -3.37
CA VAL A 36 7.33 -16.41 -3.07
C VAL A 36 6.83 -17.70 -2.45
N GLU A 37 5.92 -17.64 -1.48
CA GLU A 37 5.31 -18.82 -0.85
C GLU A 37 4.61 -19.72 -1.89
N ALA A 38 3.89 -19.12 -2.84
CA ALA A 38 3.23 -19.84 -3.91
C ALA A 38 4.17 -20.47 -4.94
N PHE A 39 5.38 -19.94 -5.06
CA PHE A 39 6.41 -20.45 -5.97
C PHE A 39 7.24 -21.55 -5.32
N GLU A 40 7.62 -21.39 -4.06
CA GLU A 40 8.54 -22.29 -3.35
C GLU A 40 7.84 -23.56 -2.82
N ASN A 41 6.53 -23.51 -2.55
CA ASN A 41 5.79 -24.64 -2.01
C ASN A 41 4.95 -25.36 -3.06
N ASP A 42 4.85 -26.69 -2.94
CA ASP A 42 3.90 -27.47 -3.72
C ASP A 42 2.49 -27.33 -3.15
N LEU A 43 1.82 -26.25 -3.56
CA LEU A 43 0.50 -25.90 -3.07
C LEU A 43 -0.61 -26.64 -3.81
N SER A 44 -1.58 -27.13 -3.04
CA SER A 44 -2.86 -27.58 -3.54
C SER A 44 -3.61 -26.45 -4.24
N LYS A 45 -4.62 -26.83 -5.04
CA LYS A 45 -5.49 -25.85 -5.71
C LYS A 45 -6.15 -24.88 -4.72
N ALA A 46 -6.61 -25.39 -3.58
CA ALA A 46 -7.29 -24.58 -2.56
C ALA A 46 -6.35 -23.55 -1.93
N GLU A 47 -5.10 -23.94 -1.65
CA GLU A 47 -4.07 -23.03 -1.11
C GLU A 47 -3.69 -21.95 -2.14
N ARG A 48 -3.52 -22.32 -3.42
CA ARG A 48 -3.26 -21.34 -4.51
C ARG A 48 -4.39 -20.33 -4.64
N GLU A 49 -5.65 -20.78 -4.55
CA GLU A 49 -6.81 -19.89 -4.61
C GLU A 49 -6.87 -18.95 -3.40
N GLU A 50 -6.48 -19.41 -2.22
CA GLU A 50 -6.42 -18.58 -1.01
C GLU A 50 -5.34 -17.50 -1.11
N ILE A 51 -4.13 -17.86 -1.54
CA ILE A 51 -3.07 -16.88 -1.83
C ILE A 51 -3.55 -15.86 -2.87
N GLY A 52 -4.22 -16.32 -3.93
CA GLY A 52 -4.79 -15.44 -4.96
C GLY A 52 -5.78 -14.42 -4.38
N ARG A 53 -6.65 -14.84 -3.47
CA ARG A 53 -7.58 -13.93 -2.76
C ARG A 53 -6.84 -12.91 -1.90
N GLN A 54 -5.80 -13.32 -1.19
CA GLN A 54 -4.99 -12.43 -0.35
C GLN A 54 -4.24 -11.39 -1.19
N ILE A 55 -3.64 -11.80 -2.31
CA ILE A 55 -3.00 -10.89 -3.26
C ILE A 55 -4.01 -9.88 -3.82
N GLN A 56 -5.21 -10.33 -4.21
CA GLN A 56 -6.25 -9.45 -4.74
C GLN A 56 -6.72 -8.43 -3.68
N LYS A 57 -6.84 -8.85 -2.42
CA LYS A 57 -7.17 -7.95 -1.31
C LYS A 57 -6.10 -6.89 -1.13
N LEU A 58 -4.82 -7.27 -1.08
CA LEU A 58 -3.70 -6.34 -0.95
C LEU A 58 -3.64 -5.34 -2.11
N GLN A 59 -3.94 -5.79 -3.34
CA GLN A 59 -4.04 -4.91 -4.50
C GLN A 59 -5.13 -3.84 -4.32
N GLN A 60 -6.31 -4.22 -3.82
CA GLN A 60 -7.38 -3.27 -3.54
C GLN A 60 -7.00 -2.26 -2.46
N GLU A 61 -6.32 -2.71 -1.39
CA GLU A 61 -5.83 -1.82 -0.34
C GLU A 61 -4.80 -0.81 -0.88
N ILE A 62 -3.87 -1.26 -1.72
CA ILE A 62 -2.89 -0.36 -2.38
C ILE A 62 -3.60 0.67 -3.24
N MET A 63 -4.60 0.26 -4.05
CA MET A 63 -5.35 1.21 -4.88
C MET A 63 -6.04 2.30 -4.06
N LEU A 64 -6.62 1.94 -2.90
CA LEU A 64 -7.25 2.92 -2.01
C LEU A 64 -6.23 3.91 -1.44
N LEU A 65 -5.06 3.41 -1.02
CA LEU A 65 -3.97 4.25 -0.52
C LEU A 65 -3.37 5.14 -1.60
N GLU A 66 -3.22 4.64 -2.83
CA GLU A 66 -2.78 5.45 -3.98
C GLU A 66 -3.76 6.58 -4.27
N MET A 67 -5.06 6.28 -4.28
CA MET A 67 -6.10 7.31 -4.43
C MET A 67 -5.96 8.38 -3.34
N GLU A 68 -5.80 7.97 -2.09
CA GLU A 68 -5.63 8.88 -0.96
C GLU A 68 -4.35 9.73 -1.07
N ASN A 69 -3.24 9.15 -1.51
CA ASN A 69 -1.98 9.87 -1.72
C ASN A 69 -2.04 10.88 -2.88
N THR A 70 -2.92 10.65 -3.86
CA THR A 70 -3.09 11.53 -5.05
C THR A 70 -4.17 12.59 -4.89
N ASN A 71 -5.08 12.45 -3.92
CA ASN A 71 -6.08 13.46 -3.64
C ASN A 71 -5.40 14.70 -3.05
N GLU A 72 -5.36 15.80 -3.80
CA GLU A 72 -4.97 17.11 -3.25
C GLU A 72 -6.09 17.62 -2.32
N HIS A 73 -5.70 18.03 -1.11
CA HIS A 73 -6.59 18.69 -0.13
C HIS A 73 -6.22 20.15 0.07
#